data_AF-Q79E85-F1
#
_entry.id   AF-Q79E85-F1
#
_cell.length_a   1.000
_cell.length_b   1.000
_cell.length_c   1.000
_cell.angle_alpha   90.00
_cell.angle_beta   90.00
_cell.angle_gamma   90.00
#
_symmetry.space_group_name_H-M   'P 1'
#
loop_
_entity.id
_entity.type
_entity.pdbx_description
1 polymer ?
#
loop_
_entity_poly.entity_id
_entity_poly.type
_entity_poly.pdbx_seq_one_letter_code
_entity_poly.pdbx_strand_id
1 'polypeptide(L)' 'GTPIGALDMLIASHALALDITLVTNNTKEFERVDGLMLDNWVID' A
#
# COMPACT_ATOMS: atom_id res chain seq x y z
N GLY A 1 -14.36 4.06 -9.91
CA GLY A 1 -12.94 4.15 -9.53
C GLY A 1 -12.14 3.12 -10.29
N THR A 2 -10.82 3.18 -10.19
CA THR A 2 -9.90 2.17 -10.74
C THR A 2 -9.57 1.16 -9.64
N PRO A 3 -9.87 -0.14 -9.80
CA PRO A 3 -9.51 -1.15 -8.81
C PRO A 3 -8.00 -1.23 -8.61
N ILE A 4 -7.56 -1.61 -7.39
CA ILE A 4 -6.18 -2.03 -7.14
C ILE A 4 -5.95 -3.43 -7.73
N GLY A 5 -4.73 -3.70 -8.20
CA GLY A 5 -4.33 -5.03 -8.64
C GLY A 5 -4.56 -6.11 -7.58
N ALA A 6 -4.99 -7.31 -7.98
CA ALA A 6 -5.36 -8.35 -7.02
C ALA A 6 -4.23 -8.72 -6.04
N LEU A 7 -2.98 -8.74 -6.50
CA LEU A 7 -1.80 -9.01 -5.66
C LEU A 7 -1.50 -7.84 -4.73
N ASP A 8 -1.60 -6.61 -5.22
CA ASP A 8 -1.42 -5.40 -4.41
C ASP A 8 -2.44 -5.33 -3.29
N MET A 9 -3.68 -5.76 -3.53
CA MET A 9 -4.67 -5.89 -2.45
C MET A 9 -4.27 -6.92 -1.39
N LEU A 10 -3.65 -8.04 -1.74
CA LEU A 10 -3.18 -9.02 -0.75
C LEU A 10 -2.04 -8.44 0.10
N ILE A 11 -1.11 -7.70 -0.52
CA ILE A 11 -0.02 -7.01 0.18
C ILE A 11 -0.57 -5.96 1.14
N ALA A 12 -1.47 -5.08 0.66
CA ALA A 12 -2.12 -4.05 1.45
C ALA A 12 -2.90 -4.64 2.64
N SER A 13 -3.66 -5.72 2.38
CA SER A 13 -4.46 -6.39 3.41
C SER A 13 -3.57 -7.01 4.49
N HIS A 14 -2.41 -7.55 4.11
CA HIS A 14 -1.46 -8.09 5.07
C HIS A 14 -0.85 -7.00 5.96
N ALA A 15 -0.45 -5.87 5.37
CA ALA A 15 0.09 -4.72 6.11
C ALA A 15 -0.96 -4.12 7.07
N LEU A 16 -2.22 -3.98 6.62
CA LEU A 16 -3.33 -3.54 7.45
C LEU A 16 -3.60 -4.49 8.63
N ALA A 17 -3.60 -5.80 8.38
CA ALA A 17 -3.87 -6.79 9.43
C ALA A 17 -2.81 -6.78 10.54
N LEU A 18 -1.60 -6.34 10.23
CA LEU A 18 -0.48 -6.25 11.17
C LEU A 18 -0.27 -4.85 11.74
N ASP A 19 -1.02 -3.84 11.27
CA ASP A 19 -0.84 -2.43 11.63
C ASP A 19 0.61 -1.93 11.40
N ILE A 20 1.15 -2.22 10.20
CA ILE A 20 2.53 -1.86 9.82
C ILE A 20 2.58 -0.96 8.58
N THR A 21 3.68 -0.19 8.46
CA THR A 21 3.97 0.63 7.28
C THR A 21 4.39 -0.25 6.10
N LEU A 22 3.69 -0.10 4.96
CA LEU A 22 4.08 -0.69 3.68
C LEU A 22 5.04 0.25 2.95
N VAL A 23 6.28 -0.22 2.76
CA VAL A 23 7.28 0.48 1.96
C VAL A 23 7.11 0.10 0.48
N THR A 24 6.91 1.08 -0.40
CA THR A 24 6.72 0.84 -1.83
C THR A 24 7.13 2.05 -2.68
N ASN A 25 7.64 1.80 -3.89
CA ASN A 25 7.85 2.86 -4.90
C ASN A 25 6.57 3.17 -5.71
N ASN A 26 5.47 2.43 -5.48
CA ASN A 26 4.20 2.63 -6.16
C ASN A 26 3.12 3.20 -5.22
N THR A 27 3.45 4.25 -4.46
CA THR A 27 2.55 4.81 -3.44
C THR A 27 1.19 5.23 -4.01
N LYS A 28 1.15 5.73 -5.25
CA LYS A 28 -0.10 6.12 -5.94
C LYS A 28 -1.11 4.99 -6.09
N GLU A 29 -0.64 3.75 -6.26
CA GLU A 29 -1.54 2.60 -6.37
C GLU A 29 -2.15 2.29 -5.00
N PHE A 30 -1.33 2.32 -3.95
CA PHE A 30 -1.66 1.90 -2.58
C PHE A 30 -2.35 2.97 -1.73
N GLU A 31 -2.21 4.27 -2.04
CA GLU A 31 -2.86 5.37 -1.30
C GLU A 31 -4.39 5.31 -1.38
N ARG A 32 -4.95 4.49 -2.28
CA ARG A 32 -6.39 4.23 -2.41
C ARG A 32 -6.93 3.22 -1.39
N VAL A 33 -6.07 2.60 -0.58
CA VAL A 33 -6.48 1.71 0.51
C VAL A 33 -6.60 2.52 1.80
N ASP A 34 -7.84 2.73 2.25
CA ASP A 34 -8.11 3.48 3.47
C ASP A 34 -7.40 2.85 4.69
N GLY A 35 -6.68 3.69 5.44
CA GLY A 35 -5.96 3.30 6.66
C GLY A 35 -4.59 2.66 6.46
N LEU A 36 -4.14 2.44 5.21
CA LEU A 36 -2.83 1.87 4.94
C LEU A 36 -1.72 2.91 5.14
N MET A 37 -0.77 2.61 6.04
CA MET A 37 0.43 3.43 6.26
C MET A 37 1.45 3.16 5.15
N LEU A 38 1.99 4.21 4.53
CA LEU A 38 2.91 4.12 3.40
C LEU A 38 4.21 4.89 3.64
N ASP A 39 5.29 4.36 3.07
CA ASP A 39 6.59 5.03 2.98
C ASP A 39 7.23 4.73 1.61
N ASN A 40 8.05 5.65 1.09
CA ASN A 40 8.76 5.47 -0.18
C ASN A 40 10.24 5.85 -0.04
N TRP A 41 11.08 4.82 0.08
CA TRP A 41 12.53 4.95 0.24
C TRP A 41 13.28 5.37 -1.03
N VAL A 42 12.60 5.48 -2.18
CA VAL A 42 13.25 5.87 -3.45
C VAL A 42 13.28 7.40 -3.62
N ILE A 43 12.58 8.15 -2.78
CA ILE A 43 12.50 9.62 -2.85
C ILE A 43 13.53 10.31 -1.93
N ASP A 44 14.41 9.54 -1.27
CA ASP A 44 15.57 10.06 -0.53
C ASP A 44 16.80 10.29 -1.43
#